data_AF-A0A1F6LRQ2-F1
#
_entry.id   AF-A0A1F6LRQ2-F1
#
_cell.length_a   1.000
_cell.length_b   1.000
_cell.length_c   1.000
_cell.angle_alpha   90.00
_cell.angle_beta   90.00
_cell.angle_gamma   90.00
#
_symmetry.space_group_name_H-M   'P 1'
#
loop_
_entity.id
_entity.type
_entity.pdbx_description
1 polymer ?
#
loop_
_entity_poly.entity_id
_entity_poly.type
_entity_poly.pdbx_seq_one_letter_code
_entity_poly.pdbx_strand_id
1 'polypeptide(L)'
;MLGTLTNNSATQTVPAEVQQFLERMLEDARIAPDNVELRGTMLGELAARLQQQLILDLLDKMPETKFDEFEKLMEGNPSSERILAFLRLAVPNHADVVAHSLMNFKDNFVAGATA
;
A
#
# COMPACT_ATOMS: atom_id res chain seq x y z
N MET A 1 32.15 24.26 -1.36
CA MET A 1 31.40 23.88 -2.57
C MET A 1 30.77 22.52 -2.33
N LEU A 2 29.44 22.49 -2.37
CA LEU A 2 28.53 21.36 -2.62
C LEU A 2 28.87 20.02 -1.94
N GLY A 3 28.33 19.83 -0.73
CA GLY A 3 28.10 18.50 -0.18
C GLY A 3 27.03 17.80 -1.01
N THR A 4 27.36 16.61 -1.50
CA THR A 4 26.44 15.74 -2.23
C THR A 4 25.32 15.33 -1.29
N LEU A 5 24.11 15.75 -1.62
CA LEU A 5 22.88 15.29 -1.01
C LEU A 5 22.86 13.77 -1.07
N THR A 6 22.83 13.13 0.09
CA THR A 6 22.59 11.71 0.22
C THR A 6 21.24 11.40 -0.39
N ASN A 7 21.25 10.72 -1.55
CA ASN A 7 20.07 10.04 -2.08
C ASN A 7 19.60 9.05 -1.01
N ASN A 8 18.57 9.46 -0.28
CA ASN A 8 17.87 8.61 0.65
C ASN A 8 16.96 7.71 -0.18
N SER A 9 17.56 6.70 -0.83
CA SER A 9 16.83 5.56 -1.37
C SER A 9 16.38 4.73 -0.17
N ALA A 10 15.35 5.21 0.53
CA ALA A 10 14.55 4.33 1.37
C ALA A 10 13.84 3.39 0.40
N THR A 11 14.50 2.29 0.04
CA THR A 11 13.85 1.10 -0.48
C THR A 11 12.90 0.66 0.62
N GLN A 12 11.69 1.19 0.59
CA GLN A 12 10.58 0.74 1.39
C GLN A 12 10.42 -0.73 1.02
N THR A 13 10.92 -1.61 1.89
CA THR A 13 11.01 -3.04 1.60
C THR A 13 9.58 -3.57 1.56
N VAL A 14 9.00 -3.61 0.36
CA VAL A 14 7.68 -4.19 0.13
C VAL A 14 7.73 -5.63 0.66
N PRO A 15 6.82 -6.04 1.56
CA PRO A 15 6.78 -7.42 2.03
C PRO A 15 6.73 -8.39 0.85
N ALA A 16 7.45 -9.51 0.94
CA ALA A 16 7.61 -10.45 -0.18
C ALA A 16 6.26 -10.94 -0.74
N GLU A 17 5.27 -11.11 0.14
CA GLU A 17 3.91 -11.51 -0.22
C GLU A 17 3.18 -10.43 -1.03
N VAL A 18 3.35 -9.15 -0.64
CA VAL A 18 2.78 -8.01 -1.37
C VAL A 18 3.47 -7.87 -2.72
N GLN A 19 4.78 -8.02 -2.77
CA GLN A 19 5.52 -8.01 -4.03
C GLN A 19 5.02 -9.11 -4.97
N GLN A 20 4.88 -10.34 -4.49
CA GLN A 20 4.38 -11.45 -5.30
C GLN A 20 2.95 -11.22 -5.80
N PHE A 21 2.08 -10.62 -4.97
CA PHE A 21 0.73 -10.24 -5.36
C PHE A 21 0.75 -9.22 -6.51
N LEU A 22 1.55 -8.16 -6.39
CA LEU A 22 1.66 -7.11 -7.40
C LEU A 22 2.28 -7.62 -8.70
N GLU A 23 3.27 -8.51 -8.62
CA GLU A 23 3.88 -9.15 -9.79
C GLU A 23 2.84 -9.98 -10.56
N ARG A 24 2.03 -10.79 -9.86
CA ARG A 24 0.93 -11.53 -10.49
C ARG A 24 -0.12 -10.61 -11.11
N MET A 25 -0.40 -9.48 -10.48
CA MET A 25 -1.36 -8.51 -11.01
C MET A 25 -0.86 -7.88 -12.33
N LEU A 26 0.45 -7.58 -12.42
CA LEU A 26 1.08 -7.13 -13.66
C LEU A 26 1.01 -8.21 -14.75
N GLU A 27 1.29 -9.46 -14.41
CA GLU A 27 1.17 -10.60 -15.34
C GLU A 27 -0.26 -10.78 -15.86
N ASP A 28 -1.26 -10.71 -14.97
CA ASP A 28 -2.68 -10.81 -15.32
C ASP A 28 -3.12 -9.67 -16.27
N ALA A 29 -2.56 -8.47 -16.08
CA ALA A 29 -2.76 -7.31 -16.96
C ALA A 29 -1.93 -7.39 -18.25
N ARG A 30 -1.14 -8.45 -18.46
CA ARG A 30 -0.19 -8.62 -19.58
C ARG A 30 0.86 -7.50 -19.65
N ILE A 31 1.19 -6.91 -18.50
CA ILE A 31 2.24 -5.92 -18.34
C ILE A 31 3.48 -6.64 -17.82
N ALA A 32 4.42 -6.97 -18.71
CA ALA A 32 5.70 -7.57 -18.37
C ALA A 32 6.83 -6.63 -18.82
N PRO A 33 7.33 -5.74 -17.94
CA PRO A 33 8.44 -4.87 -18.29
C PRO A 33 9.72 -5.69 -18.39
N ASP A 34 10.36 -5.69 -19.57
CA ASP A 34 11.64 -6.36 -19.80
C ASP A 34 12.81 -5.72 -19.03
N ASN A 35 12.64 -4.44 -18.66
CA ASN A 35 13.62 -3.67 -17.91
C ASN A 35 13.39 -3.85 -16.39
N VAL A 36 14.43 -4.33 -15.70
CA VAL A 36 14.42 -4.58 -14.25
C VAL A 36 14.17 -3.31 -13.42
N GLU A 37 14.75 -2.17 -13.81
CA GLU A 37 14.54 -0.89 -13.13
C GLU A 37 13.09 -0.43 -13.29
N LEU A 38 12.55 -0.50 -14.52
CA LEU A 38 11.15 -0.15 -14.79
C LEU A 38 10.19 -1.04 -14.01
N ARG A 39 10.44 -2.36 -13.97
CA ARG A 39 9.68 -3.31 -13.16
C ARG A 39 9.71 -2.93 -11.68
N GLY A 40 10.89 -2.59 -11.15
CA GLY A 40 11.05 -2.13 -9.77
C GLY A 40 10.27 -0.86 -9.47
N THR A 41 10.34 0.15 -10.34
CA THR A 41 9.58 1.39 -10.20
C THR A 41 8.07 1.13 -10.20
N MET A 42 7.56 0.32 -11.16
CA MET A 42 6.13 0.00 -11.23
C MET A 42 5.64 -0.73 -9.97
N LEU A 43 6.41 -1.72 -9.49
CA LEU A 43 6.05 -2.42 -8.26
C LEU A 43 6.05 -1.49 -7.04
N GLY A 44 7.00 -0.55 -6.95
CA GLY A 44 7.03 0.44 -5.89
C GLY A 44 5.81 1.38 -5.92
N GLU A 45 5.46 1.89 -7.10
CA GLU A 45 4.27 2.75 -7.26
C GLU A 45 2.98 2.01 -6.93
N LEU A 46 2.84 0.76 -7.39
CA LEU A 46 1.68 -0.06 -7.10
C LEU A 46 1.57 -0.40 -5.60
N ALA A 47 2.69 -0.68 -4.95
CA ALA A 47 2.72 -0.92 -3.51
C ALA A 47 2.28 0.32 -2.72
N ALA A 48 2.75 1.50 -3.12
CA ALA A 48 2.34 2.76 -2.49
C ALA A 48 0.84 3.02 -2.67
N ARG A 49 0.28 2.80 -3.86
CA ARG A 49 -1.16 2.95 -4.13
C ARG A 49 -2.00 1.94 -3.35
N LEU A 50 -1.58 0.67 -3.34
CA LEU A 50 -2.25 -0.37 -2.58
C LEU A 50 -2.27 -0.02 -1.08
N GLN A 51 -1.13 0.44 -0.54
CA GLN A 51 -1.05 0.86 0.85
C GLN A 51 -2.00 2.01 1.18
N GLN A 52 -2.10 3.02 0.30
CA GLN A 52 -3.03 4.13 0.48
C GLN A 52 -4.49 3.65 0.47
N GLN A 53 -4.85 2.79 -0.48
CA GLN A 53 -6.20 2.23 -0.55
C GLN A 53 -6.55 1.39 0.69
N LEU A 54 -5.62 0.55 1.15
CA LEU A 54 -5.81 -0.23 2.39
C LEU A 54 -6.06 0.67 3.60
N ILE A 55 -5.32 1.77 3.72
CA ILE A 55 -5.53 2.73 4.82
C ILE A 55 -6.93 3.34 4.74
N LEU A 56 -7.38 3.77 3.56
CA LEU A 56 -8.71 4.34 3.37
C LEU A 56 -9.82 3.33 3.70
N ASP A 57 -9.74 2.12 3.14
CA ASP A 57 -10.74 1.07 3.37
C ASP A 57 -10.80 0.66 4.85
N LEU A 58 -9.66 0.64 5.54
CA LEU A 58 -9.61 0.33 6.97
C LEU A 58 -10.14 1.48 7.83
N LEU A 59 -9.85 2.74 7.47
CA LEU A 59 -10.39 3.91 8.17
C LEU A 59 -11.92 3.95 8.09
N ASP A 60 -12.49 3.64 6.93
CA ASP A 60 -13.94 3.54 6.73
C ASP A 60 -14.60 2.44 7.57
N LYS A 61 -13.83 1.47 8.05
CA LYS A 61 -14.29 0.38 8.92
C LYS A 61 -13.83 0.55 10.38
N MET A 62 -13.13 1.62 10.68
CA MET A 62 -12.66 1.90 12.03
C MET A 62 -13.85 2.28 12.92
N PRO A 63 -14.00 1.66 14.11
CA PRO A 63 -15.01 2.07 15.07
C PRO A 63 -14.79 3.51 15.53
N GLU A 64 -15.87 4.29 15.66
CA GLU A 64 -15.81 5.68 16.15
C GLU A 64 -15.12 5.80 17.51
N THR A 65 -15.24 4.76 18.36
CA THR A 65 -14.57 4.71 19.68
C THR A 65 -13.03 4.74 19.60
N LYS A 66 -12.46 4.55 18.41
CA LYS A 66 -11.01 4.61 18.15
C LYS A 66 -10.56 5.92 17.51
N PHE A 67 -11.48 6.85 17.22
CA PHE A 67 -11.15 8.11 16.54
C PHE A 67 -10.24 9.00 17.37
N ASP A 68 -10.53 9.19 18.66
CA ASP A 68 -9.66 9.98 19.57
C ASP A 68 -8.23 9.41 19.66
N GLU A 69 -8.08 8.09 19.65
CA GLU A 69 -6.77 7.43 19.64
C GLU A 69 -6.04 7.64 18.29
N PHE A 70 -6.80 7.61 17.19
CA PHE A 70 -6.27 7.85 15.86
C PHE A 70 -5.85 9.31 15.66
N GLU A 71 -6.63 10.29 16.11
CA GLU A 71 -6.28 11.71 16.02
C GLU A 71 -4.95 11.99 16.74
N LYS A 72 -4.78 11.47 17.97
CA LYS A 72 -3.52 11.58 18.72
C LYS A 72 -2.35 10.93 18.02
N LEU A 73 -2.57 9.82 17.31
CA LEU A 73 -1.53 9.21 16.50
C LEU A 73 -1.11 10.15 15.37
N MET A 74 -2.08 10.80 14.71
CA MET A 74 -1.85 11.68 13.56
C MET A 74 -1.14 12.98 13.92
N GLU A 75 -1.31 13.50 15.15
CA GLU A 75 -0.54 14.66 15.65
C GLU A 75 0.98 14.44 15.56
N GLY A 76 1.44 13.19 15.61
CA GLY A 76 2.85 12.80 15.53
C GLY A 76 3.41 12.67 14.11
N ASN A 77 2.65 12.94 13.05
CA ASN A 77 3.01 12.68 11.64
C ASN A 77 3.54 11.24 11.44
N PRO A 78 2.73 10.22 11.76
CA PRO A 78 3.15 8.83 11.76
C PRO A 78 3.50 8.36 10.34
N SER A 79 4.42 7.40 10.23
CA SER A 79 4.64 6.69 8.97
C SER A 79 3.41 5.85 8.60
N SER A 80 3.21 5.60 7.30
CA SER A 80 2.11 4.76 6.81
C SER A 80 2.14 3.34 7.40
N GLU A 81 3.32 2.81 7.72
CA GLU A 81 3.47 1.53 8.44
C GLU A 81 2.86 1.60 9.84
N ARG A 82 3.09 2.70 10.55
CA ARG A 82 2.56 2.90 11.90
C ARG A 82 1.04 3.10 11.90
N ILE A 83 0.52 3.78 10.88
CA ILE A 83 -0.93 3.90 10.63
C ILE A 83 -1.53 2.50 10.43
N LEU A 84 -0.97 1.68 9.55
CA LEU A 84 -1.44 0.31 9.30
C LEU A 84 -1.37 -0.56 10.56
N ALA A 85 -0.30 -0.44 11.35
CA ALA A 85 -0.16 -1.20 12.59
C ALA A 85 -1.26 -0.84 13.61
N PHE A 86 -1.63 0.44 13.70
CA PHE A 86 -2.76 0.88 14.51
C PHE A 86 -4.09 0.31 13.99
N LEU A 87 -4.35 0.47 12.69
CA LEU A 87 -5.59 0.00 12.06
C LEU A 87 -5.76 -1.52 12.19
N ARG A 88 -4.68 -2.29 12.17
CA ARG A 88 -4.70 -3.73 12.41
C ARG A 88 -5.30 -4.12 13.76
N LEU A 89 -5.12 -3.28 14.77
CA LEU A 89 -5.62 -3.50 16.12
C LEU A 89 -6.98 -2.82 16.35
N ALA A 90 -7.21 -1.70 15.68
CA ALA A 90 -8.41 -0.87 15.86
C ALA A 90 -9.62 -1.37 15.06
N VAL A 91 -9.39 -2.00 13.89
CA VAL A 91 -10.47 -2.40 12.97
C VAL A 91 -10.91 -3.85 13.25
N PRO A 92 -12.19 -4.09 13.60
CA PRO A 92 -12.72 -5.45 13.71
C PRO A 92 -12.77 -6.11 12.32
N ASN A 93 -12.54 -7.43 12.28
CA ASN A 93 -12.48 -8.18 11.02
C ASN A 93 -11.47 -7.62 10.00
N HIS A 94 -10.36 -7.04 10.49
CA HIS A 94 -9.30 -6.46 9.65
C HIS A 94 -8.89 -7.36 8.47
N ALA A 95 -8.75 -8.67 8.70
CA ALA A 95 -8.37 -9.61 7.64
C ALA A 95 -9.35 -9.63 6.46
N ASP A 96 -10.66 -9.56 6.73
CA ASP A 96 -11.69 -9.56 5.70
C ASP A 96 -11.69 -8.24 4.92
N VAL A 97 -11.49 -7.11 5.62
CA VAL A 97 -11.38 -5.79 4.98
C VAL A 97 -10.18 -5.74 4.05
N VAL A 98 -9.02 -6.23 4.50
CA VAL A 98 -7.80 -6.30 3.67
C VAL A 98 -8.01 -7.23 2.48
N ALA A 99 -8.63 -8.40 2.66
CA ALA A 99 -8.89 -9.32 1.57
C ALA A 99 -9.80 -8.69 0.50
N HIS A 100 -10.89 -8.04 0.90
CA HIS A 100 -11.77 -7.32 -0.03
C HIS A 100 -11.05 -6.15 -0.73
N SER A 101 -10.25 -5.38 0.00
CA SER A 101 -9.47 -4.27 -0.55
C SER A 101 -8.47 -4.74 -1.61
N LEU A 102 -7.75 -5.84 -1.35
CA LEU A 102 -6.82 -6.45 -2.30
C LEU A 102 -7.54 -6.92 -3.57
N MET A 103 -8.70 -7.57 -3.41
CA MET A 103 -9.48 -8.05 -4.56
C MET A 103 -9.99 -6.89 -5.41
N ASN A 104 -10.56 -5.86 -4.77
CA ASN A 104 -11.02 -4.65 -5.45
C ASN A 104 -9.88 -3.91 -6.15
N PHE A 105 -8.72 -3.80 -5.50
CA PHE A 105 -7.54 -3.17 -6.09
C PHE A 105 -7.09 -3.89 -7.36
N LYS A 106 -7.01 -5.23 -7.30
CA LYS A 106 -6.69 -6.07 -8.47
C LYS A 106 -7.71 -5.86 -9.58
N ASP A 107 -8.99 -5.97 -9.28
CA ASP A 107 -10.06 -5.88 -10.28
C ASP A 107 -10.06 -4.51 -10.96
N ASN A 108 -9.91 -3.43 -10.19
CA ASN A 108 -9.82 -2.07 -10.72
C ASN A 108 -8.59 -1.88 -11.60
N PHE A 109 -7.44 -2.42 -11.19
CA PHE A 109 -6.21 -2.31 -11.97
C PHE A 109 -6.32 -3.05 -13.31
N VAL A 110 -6.77 -4.32 -13.28
CA VAL A 110 -6.90 -5.15 -14.48
C VAL A 110 -7.98 -4.61 -15.42
N ALA A 111 -9.11 -4.17 -14.90
CA ALA A 111 -10.16 -3.53 -15.70
C ALA A 111 -9.65 -2.25 -16.37
N GLY A 112 -8.92 -1.40 -15.64
CA GLY A 112 -8.33 -0.19 -16.20
C GLY A 112 -7.22 -0.44 -17.22
N ALA A 113 -6.51 -1.57 -17.11
CA ALA A 113 -5.45 -1.95 -18.06
C ALA A 113 -5.97 -2.63 -19.33
N THR A 114 -7.19 -3.18 -19.30
CA THR A 114 -7.78 -3.96 -20.41
C THR A 114 -8.95 -3.25 -21.11
N ALA A 115 -9.35 -2.08 -20.62
CA ALA A 115 -10.32 -1.18 -21.24
C ALA A 115 -9.70 -0.40 -22.41
#